data_AF-A0A2W1BTY3-F1
#
_entry.id   AF-A0A2W1BTY3-F1
#
_cell.length_a   1.000
_cell.length_b   1.000
_cell.length_c   1.000
_cell.angle_alpha   90.00
_cell.angle_beta   90.00
_cell.angle_gamma   90.00
#
_symmetry.space_group_name_H-M   'P 1'
#
loop_
_entity.id
_entity.type
_entity.pdbx_description
1 polymer ?
#
loop_
_entity_poly.entity_id
_entity_poly.type
_entity_poly.pdbx_seq_one_letter_code
_entity_poly.pdbx_strand_id
1 'polypeptide(L)'
;MLCLRENVKLYEAFIRTSFYWCGPEFKELKHVINILQGKAVSYGITRECIEESNKKYKAEYIKLLDQVFENFVSKEIYSVEEQVSCLLQHCTDPRILSITPSNWEPWL
;
A
#
# COMPACT_ATOMS: atom_id res chain seq x y z
N MET A 1 -1.66 -10.70 9.18
CA MET A 1 -1.96 -9.30 9.58
C MET A 1 -2.36 -9.17 11.04
N LEU A 2 -3.24 -10.00 11.60
CA LEU A 2 -3.68 -9.88 13.01
C LEU A 2 -2.53 -9.93 14.02
N CYS A 3 -1.72 -11.01 14.00
CA CYS A 3 -0.55 -11.17 14.87
C CYS A 3 0.47 -10.01 14.73
N LEU A 4 0.65 -9.46 13.52
CA LEU A 4 1.52 -8.31 13.28
C LEU A 4 1.01 -7.05 14.01
N ARG A 5 -0.30 -6.82 14.00
CA ARG A 5 -0.92 -5.65 14.66
C ARG A 5 -0.96 -5.80 16.18
N GLU A 6 -1.21 -7.00 16.69
CA GLU A 6 -1.18 -7.27 18.14
C GLU A 6 0.21 -7.01 18.73
N ASN A 7 1.26 -7.23 17.94
CA ASN A 7 2.64 -7.03 18.33
C ASN A 7 3.26 -5.76 17.70
N VAL A 8 2.43 -4.76 17.37
CA VAL A 8 2.85 -3.57 16.60
C VAL A 8 4.08 -2.87 17.20
N LYS A 9 4.18 -2.75 18.52
CA LYS A 9 5.31 -2.08 19.19
C LYS A 9 6.62 -2.82 18.95
N LEU A 10 6.60 -4.15 19.01
CA LEU A 10 7.77 -4.99 18.79
C LEU A 10 8.24 -4.89 17.34
N TYR A 11 7.31 -5.04 16.39
CA TYR A 11 7.63 -4.96 14.96
C TYR A 11 8.04 -3.55 14.54
N GLU A 12 7.39 -2.51 15.05
CA GLU A 12 7.78 -1.13 14.77
C GLU A 12 9.20 -0.85 15.27
N ALA A 13 9.54 -1.27 16.49
CA ALA A 13 10.89 -1.13 17.03
C ALA A 13 11.91 -1.90 16.17
N PHE A 14 11.62 -3.16 15.85
CA PHE A 14 12.47 -3.99 15.01
C PHE A 14 12.74 -3.35 13.65
N ILE A 15 11.68 -2.95 12.93
CA ILE A 15 11.80 -2.35 11.59
C ILE A 15 12.58 -1.03 11.66
N ARG A 16 12.28 -0.15 12.63
CA ARG A 16 13.03 1.10 12.81
C ARG A 16 14.53 0.85 13.04
N THR A 17 14.87 -0.17 13.81
CA THR A 17 16.27 -0.56 14.02
C THR A 17 16.89 -1.16 12.76
N SER A 18 16.18 -2.04 12.05
CA SER A 18 16.68 -2.67 10.81
C SER A 18 16.99 -1.64 9.72
N PHE A 19 16.18 -0.59 9.62
CA PHE A 19 16.34 0.46 8.61
C PHE A 19 17.02 1.73 9.17
N TYR A 20 17.61 1.68 10.36
CA TYR A 20 18.27 2.83 10.98
C TYR A 20 19.34 3.46 10.08
N TRP A 21 20.11 2.63 9.37
CA TRP A 21 21.19 3.07 8.48
C TRP A 21 20.69 3.71 7.18
N CYS A 22 19.41 3.59 6.84
CA CYS A 22 18.81 4.24 5.67
C CYS A 22 18.56 5.74 5.88
N GLY A 23 18.79 6.24 7.10
CA GLY A 23 18.67 7.66 7.44
C GLY A 23 17.23 8.10 7.77
N PRO A 24 17.06 9.32 8.29
CA PRO A 24 15.77 9.85 8.72
C PRO A 24 14.79 10.10 7.57
N GLU A 25 15.28 10.14 6.33
CA GLU A 25 14.48 10.38 5.12
C GLU A 25 13.99 9.10 4.44
N PHE A 26 14.12 7.91 5.06
CA PHE A 26 13.61 6.67 4.48
C PHE A 26 12.06 6.67 4.48
N LYS A 27 11.48 7.26 3.44
CA LYS A 27 10.04 7.56 3.30
C LYS A 27 9.18 6.30 3.38
N GLU A 28 9.68 5.20 2.85
CA GLU A 28 9.00 3.91 2.79
C GLU A 28 8.69 3.35 4.19
N LEU A 29 9.51 3.70 5.19
CA LEU A 29 9.30 3.30 6.58
C LEU A 29 7.95 3.82 7.13
N LYS A 30 7.55 5.03 6.74
CA LYS A 30 6.25 5.61 7.11
C LYS A 30 5.11 4.71 6.67
N HIS A 31 5.15 4.21 5.43
CA HIS A 31 4.09 3.37 4.89
C HIS A 31 3.99 2.04 5.62
N VAL A 32 5.13 1.39 5.90
CA VAL A 32 5.18 0.12 6.64
C VAL A 32 4.59 0.29 8.04
N ILE A 33 4.97 1.33 8.76
CA ILE A 33 4.46 1.62 10.11
C ILE A 33 2.97 1.92 10.07
N ASN A 34 2.50 2.70 9.09
CA ASN A 34 1.08 2.99 8.95
C ASN A 34 0.26 1.73 8.65
N ILE A 35 0.77 0.77 7.86
CA ILE A 35 0.11 -0.53 7.66
C ILE A 35 -0.01 -1.29 8.99
N LEU A 36 1.08 -1.37 9.77
CA LEU A 36 1.09 -2.07 11.06
C LEU A 36 0.15 -1.44 12.10
N GLN A 37 0.01 -0.12 12.07
CA GLN A 37 -0.92 0.59 12.95
C GLN A 37 -2.38 0.53 12.46
N GLY A 38 -2.62 0.05 11.23
CA GLY A 38 -3.93 0.06 10.60
C GLY A 38 -4.36 1.41 10.06
N LYS A 39 -3.44 2.37 9.93
CA LYS A 39 -3.70 3.74 9.44
C LYS A 39 -3.62 3.88 7.94
N ALA A 40 -3.19 2.83 7.23
CA ALA A 40 -3.08 2.83 5.78
C ALA A 40 -3.47 1.48 5.18
N VAL A 41 -3.87 1.55 3.91
CA VAL A 41 -4.19 0.43 3.03
C VAL A 41 -3.36 0.53 1.75
N SER A 42 -3.27 -0.57 1.01
CA SER A 42 -2.47 -0.65 -0.22
C SER A 42 -2.86 0.44 -1.24
N TYR A 43 -4.16 0.66 -1.45
CA TYR A 43 -4.67 1.69 -2.35
C TYR A 43 -4.12 3.08 -2.00
N GLY A 44 -4.29 3.53 -0.75
CA GLY A 44 -3.87 4.87 -0.32
C GLY A 44 -2.36 5.07 -0.47
N ILE A 45 -1.57 4.05 -0.13
CA ILE A 45 -0.11 4.09 -0.27
C ILE A 45 0.29 4.17 -1.74
N THR A 46 -0.24 3.29 -2.59
CA THR A 46 0.08 3.30 -4.03
C THR A 46 -0.30 4.63 -4.68
N ARG A 47 -1.44 5.21 -4.29
CA ARG A 47 -1.89 6.53 -4.77
C ARG A 47 -0.90 7.63 -4.37
N GLU A 48 -0.51 7.71 -3.10
CA GLU A 48 0.51 8.65 -2.59
C GLU A 48 1.84 8.49 -3.34
N CYS A 49 2.32 7.26 -3.49
CA CYS A 49 3.58 6.98 -4.22
C CYS A 49 3.51 7.40 -5.70
N ILE A 50 2.37 7.18 -6.36
CA ILE A 50 2.19 7.62 -7.76
C ILE A 50 2.12 9.14 -7.83
N GLU A 51 1.45 9.80 -6.89
CA GLU A 51 1.37 11.26 -6.79
C GLU A 51 2.74 11.91 -6.63
N GLU A 52 3.62 11.32 -5.82
CA GLU A 52 4.99 11.80 -5.63
C GLU A 52 5.95 11.41 -6.77
N SER A 53 5.53 10.54 -7.69
CA SER A 53 6.38 10.05 -8.77
C SER A 53 6.42 10.96 -10.00
N ASN A 54 7.49 10.83 -10.79
CA ASN A 54 7.66 11.47 -12.11
C ASN A 54 7.14 10.60 -13.27
N LYS A 55 6.14 9.74 -13.05
CA LYS A 55 5.62 8.83 -14.09
C LYS A 55 4.88 9.59 -15.19
N LYS A 56 5.14 9.22 -16.45
CA LYS A 56 4.57 9.84 -17.66
C LYS A 56 3.03 9.86 -17.68
N TYR A 57 2.38 8.80 -17.19
CA TYR A 57 0.90 8.64 -17.19
C TYR A 57 0.32 8.63 -15.76
N LYS A 58 0.87 9.48 -14.89
CA LYS A 58 0.50 9.56 -13.47
C LYS A 58 -1.01 9.78 -13.28
N ALA A 59 -1.62 10.68 -14.05
CA ALA A 59 -3.03 11.03 -13.91
C ALA A 59 -3.96 9.85 -14.27
N GLU A 60 -3.60 9.11 -15.31
CA GLU A 60 -4.32 7.93 -15.77
C GLU A 60 -4.23 6.78 -14.76
N TYR A 61 -3.06 6.57 -14.15
CA TYR A 61 -2.90 5.58 -13.09
C TYR A 61 -3.73 5.92 -11.85
N ILE A 62 -3.74 7.19 -11.43
CA ILE A 62 -4.57 7.63 -10.29
C ILE A 62 -6.05 7.44 -10.61
N LYS A 63 -6.49 7.85 -11.81
CA LYS A 63 -7.88 7.67 -12.25
C LYS A 63 -8.30 6.21 -12.24
N LEU A 64 -7.43 5.30 -12.71
CA LEU A 64 -7.68 3.87 -12.65
C LEU A 64 -7.83 3.39 -11.21
N LEU A 65 -6.94 3.79 -10.31
CA LEU A 65 -7.02 3.40 -8.90
C LEU A 65 -8.31 3.92 -8.24
N ASP A 66 -8.66 5.19 -8.47
CA ASP A 66 -9.89 5.79 -7.94
C ASP A 66 -11.14 5.04 -8.45
N GLN A 67 -11.13 4.53 -9.69
CA GLN A 67 -12.20 3.70 -10.26
C GLN A 67 -12.22 2.26 -9.73
N VAL A 68 -11.07 1.71 -9.37
CA VAL A 68 -10.99 0.36 -8.78
C VAL A 68 -11.51 0.39 -7.34
N PHE A 69 -11.13 1.42 -6.60
CA PHE A 69 -11.41 1.55 -5.18
C PHE A 69 -12.51 2.57 -4.87
N GLU A 70 -13.44 2.82 -5.80
CA GLU A 70 -14.51 3.82 -5.65
C GLU A 70 -15.36 3.59 -4.39
N ASN A 71 -15.51 2.33 -3.97
CA ASN A 71 -16.32 1.92 -2.82
C ASN A 71 -15.53 1.93 -1.50
N PHE A 72 -14.24 2.27 -1.54
CA PHE A 72 -13.38 2.23 -0.37
C PHE A 72 -13.42 3.56 0.39
N VAL A 73 -13.96 3.52 1.62
CA VAL A 73 -14.14 4.71 2.46
C VAL A 73 -12.88 5.01 3.25
N SER A 74 -12.46 6.28 3.26
CA SER A 74 -11.34 6.74 4.09
C SER A 74 -11.67 6.65 5.58
N LYS A 75 -10.76 6.04 6.35
CA LYS A 75 -10.86 5.87 7.81
C LYS A 75 -9.54 6.22 8.47
N GLU A 76 -9.62 6.63 9.74
CA GLU A 76 -8.44 6.86 10.57
C GLU A 76 -7.74 5.53 10.93
N ILE A 77 -8.53 4.49 11.22
CA ILE A 77 -8.06 3.14 11.51
C ILE A 77 -8.94 2.13 10.77
N TYR A 78 -8.32 1.32 9.94
CA TYR A 78 -8.94 0.20 9.23
C TYR A 78 -8.88 -1.07 10.09
N SER A 79 -9.84 -1.96 9.90
CA SER A 79 -9.78 -3.33 10.44
C SER A 79 -8.75 -4.16 9.66
N VAL A 80 -8.32 -5.30 10.24
CA VAL A 80 -7.44 -6.24 9.52
C VAL A 80 -8.13 -6.76 8.26
N GLU A 81 -9.42 -7.07 8.36
CA GLU A 81 -10.21 -7.55 7.23
C GLU A 81 -10.26 -6.51 6.11
N GLU A 82 -10.48 -5.23 6.43
CA GLU A 82 -10.49 -4.14 5.45
C GLU A 82 -9.13 -3.97 4.75
N GLN A 83 -8.04 -4.01 5.52
CA GLN A 83 -6.68 -3.91 4.96
C GLN A 83 -6.38 -5.09 4.02
N VAL A 84 -6.76 -6.30 4.41
CA VAL A 84 -6.55 -7.50 3.60
C VAL A 84 -7.44 -7.50 2.37
N SER A 85 -8.72 -7.15 2.50
CA SER A 85 -9.64 -7.03 1.36
C SER A 85 -9.19 -6.00 0.35
N CYS A 86 -8.72 -4.82 0.81
CA CYS A 86 -8.14 -3.81 -0.07
C CYS A 86 -6.89 -4.33 -0.79
N LEU A 87 -6.00 -5.03 -0.07
CA LEU A 87 -4.80 -5.62 -0.66
C LEU A 87 -5.15 -6.67 -1.72
N LEU A 88 -6.07 -7.59 -1.42
CA LEU A 88 -6.50 -8.63 -2.34
C LEU A 88 -7.08 -8.02 -3.61
N GLN A 89 -8.01 -7.08 -3.48
CA GLN A 89 -8.57 -6.38 -4.63
C GLN A 89 -7.46 -5.70 -5.47
N HIS A 90 -6.48 -5.08 -4.83
CA HIS A 90 -5.34 -4.47 -5.53
C HIS A 90 -4.53 -5.49 -6.34
N CYS A 91 -4.31 -6.67 -5.78
CA CYS A 91 -3.52 -7.72 -6.39
C CYS A 91 -4.28 -8.50 -7.47
N THR A 92 -5.62 -8.49 -7.45
CA THR A 92 -6.44 -9.35 -8.32
C THR A 92 -7.35 -8.59 -9.29
N ASP A 93 -7.45 -7.27 -9.22
CA ASP A 93 -8.31 -6.53 -10.15
C ASP A 93 -7.77 -6.62 -11.59
N PRO A 94 -8.55 -7.15 -12.56
CA PRO A 94 -8.08 -7.32 -13.94
C PRO A 94 -7.63 -6.01 -14.60
N ARG A 95 -8.21 -4.87 -14.22
CA ARG A 95 -7.84 -3.57 -14.78
C ARG A 95 -6.43 -3.18 -14.33
N ILE A 96 -6.05 -3.51 -13.10
CA ILE A 96 -4.68 -3.32 -12.61
C ILE A 96 -3.74 -4.32 -13.29
N LEU A 97 -4.11 -5.59 -13.34
CA LEU A 97 -3.30 -6.65 -13.97
C LEU A 97 -3.02 -6.37 -15.46
N SER A 98 -3.99 -5.80 -16.19
CA SER A 98 -3.86 -5.47 -17.62
C SER A 98 -2.80 -4.41 -17.95
N ILE A 99 -2.41 -3.58 -16.98
CA ILE A 99 -1.42 -2.51 -17.16
C ILE A 99 -0.07 -2.84 -16.52
N THR A 100 0.04 -3.99 -15.86
CA THR A 100 1.28 -4.50 -15.30
C THR A 100 2.23 -4.87 -16.45
N PRO A 101 3.55 -4.58 -16.34
CA PRO A 101 4.50 -4.93 -17.40
C PRO A 101 4.41 -6.39 -17.80
N SER A 102 4.44 -6.71 -19.09
CA SER A 102 4.28 -8.09 -19.58
C SER A 102 5.29 -9.08 -18.98
N ASN A 103 6.49 -8.61 -18.62
CA ASN A 103 7.52 -9.45 -18.00
C ASN A 103 7.18 -9.93 -16.58
N TRP A 104 6.11 -9.42 -15.98
CA TRP A 104 5.56 -9.90 -14.71
C TRP A 104 4.56 -11.04 -14.88
N GLU A 105 4.14 -11.33 -16.11
CA GLU A 105 3.21 -12.42 -16.44
C GLU A 105 1.91 -12.44 -15.60
N PRO A 106 1.17 -11.31 -15.51
CA PRO A 106 -0.03 -11.20 -14.65
C PRO A 106 -1.22 -12.10 -15.06
N TRP A 107 -1.08 -12.88 -16.14
CA TRP A 107 -2.08 -13.79 -16.68
C TRP A 107 -1.88 -15.25 -16.27
N LEU A 108 -0.75 -15.58 -15.62
CA LEU A 108 -0.44 -16.91 -15.08
C LEU A 108 -1.02 -17.07 -13.67
#